data_AF-A0A825BB45-F1
#
_entry.id   AF-A0A825BB45-F1
#
_cell.length_a   1.000
_cell.length_b   1.000
_cell.length_c   1.000
_cell.angle_alpha   90.00
_cell.angle_beta   90.00
_cell.angle_gamma   90.00
#
_symmetry.space_group_name_H-M   'P 1'
#
loop_
_entity.id
_entity.type
_entity.pdbx_description
1 polymer ?
#
loop_
_entity_poly.entity_id
_entity_poly.type
_entity_poly.pdbx_seq_one_letter_code
_entity_poly.pdbx_strand_id
1 'polypeptide(L)'
;MDKKQEIQEVLDQRRKTHGDYPRVALLHYLLQDTFDTASANEKHTYYPYQTIAINMIFHKLARIGCGNSCEVDHWRDIAGYATLVVEELNKKCGSENECETSSTSNI
;
A
#
# COMPACT_ATOMS: atom_id res chain seq x y z
N MET A 1 31.03 -16.80 2.55
CA MET A 1 30.33 -16.69 1.25
C MET A 1 30.51 -15.26 0.76
N ASP A 2 30.78 -15.04 -0.54
CA ASP A 2 30.86 -13.68 -1.09
C ASP A 2 29.47 -13.02 -1.02
N LYS A 3 29.39 -11.79 -0.47
CA LYS A 3 28.13 -11.05 -0.29
C LYS A 3 27.38 -10.84 -1.61
N LYS A 4 28.11 -10.73 -2.72
CA LYS A 4 27.51 -10.58 -4.06
C LYS A 4 26.74 -11.83 -4.47
N GLN A 5 27.26 -13.00 -4.12
CA GLN A 5 26.65 -14.29 -4.44
C GLN A 5 25.38 -14.52 -3.61
N GLU A 6 25.40 -14.18 -2.33
CA GLU A 6 24.23 -14.23 -1.44
C GLU A 6 23.06 -13.37 -1.95
N ILE A 7 23.33 -12.15 -2.42
CA ILE A 7 22.30 -11.28 -3.00
C ILE A 7 21.69 -11.91 -4.25
N GLN A 8 22.52 -12.48 -5.14
CA GLN A 8 22.03 -13.07 -6.38
C GLN A 8 21.10 -14.26 -6.11
N GLU A 9 21.43 -15.10 -5.13
CA GLU A 9 20.59 -16.22 -4.70
C GLU A 9 19.22 -15.74 -4.21
N VAL A 10 19.19 -14.68 -3.40
CA VAL A 10 17.92 -14.08 -2.94
C VAL A 10 17.11 -13.53 -4.11
N LEU A 11 17.76 -12.85 -5.07
CA LEU A 11 17.09 -12.31 -6.25
C LEU A 11 16.49 -13.41 -7.11
N ASP A 12 17.21 -14.51 -7.33
CA ASP A 12 16.75 -15.64 -8.14
C ASP A 12 15.61 -16.40 -7.47
N GLN A 13 15.67 -16.58 -6.14
CA GLN A 13 14.57 -17.14 -5.38
C GLN A 13 13.32 -16.26 -5.46
N ARG A 14 13.48 -14.96 -5.25
CA ARG A 14 12.37 -13.98 -5.27
C ARG A 14 11.74 -13.82 -6.65
N ARG A 15 12.51 -13.94 -7.73
CA ARG A 15 11.99 -13.85 -9.10
C ARG A 15 10.92 -14.91 -9.40
N LYS A 16 11.01 -16.09 -8.78
CA LYS A 16 10.05 -17.19 -8.96
C LYS A 16 8.63 -16.83 -8.48
N THR A 17 8.52 -15.99 -7.46
CA THR A 17 7.23 -15.61 -6.88
C THR A 17 6.83 -14.19 -7.27
N HIS A 18 7.79 -13.25 -7.31
CA HIS A 18 7.53 -11.84 -7.58
C HIS A 18 7.47 -11.48 -9.07
N GLY A 19 7.99 -12.34 -9.95
CA GLY A 19 8.11 -12.03 -11.37
C GLY A 19 9.38 -11.24 -11.73
N ASP A 20 9.52 -10.96 -13.01
CA ASP A 20 10.64 -10.18 -13.56
C ASP A 20 10.52 -8.69 -13.19
N TYR A 21 11.58 -8.11 -12.64
CA TYR A 21 11.52 -6.77 -12.04
C TYR A 21 11.10 -5.67 -13.04
N PRO A 22 11.63 -5.59 -14.29
CA PRO A 22 11.13 -4.67 -15.30
C PRO A 22 9.62 -4.77 -15.57
N ARG A 23 9.07 -5.99 -15.61
CA ARG A 23 7.63 -6.21 -15.83
C ARG A 23 6.80 -5.77 -14.63
N VAL A 24 7.24 -6.12 -13.42
CA VAL A 24 6.62 -5.67 -12.17
C VAL A 24 6.63 -4.15 -12.07
N ALA A 25 7.76 -3.51 -12.40
CA ALA A 25 7.92 -2.07 -12.38
C ALA A 25 6.97 -1.37 -13.37
N LEU A 26 6.89 -1.88 -14.60
CA LEU A 26 5.97 -1.36 -15.61
C LEU A 26 4.51 -1.49 -15.16
N LEU A 27 4.09 -2.66 -14.67
CA LEU A 27 2.71 -2.87 -14.24
C LEU A 27 2.36 -2.01 -13.03
N HIS A 28 3.24 -1.90 -12.04
CA HIS A 28 3.05 -0.99 -10.91
C HIS A 28 2.89 0.46 -11.37
N TYR A 29 3.77 0.93 -12.26
CA TYR A 29 3.72 2.29 -12.80
C TYR A 29 2.37 2.55 -13.48
N LEU A 30 1.91 1.63 -14.33
CA LEU A 30 0.62 1.77 -15.02
C LEU A 30 -0.57 1.76 -14.05
N LEU A 31 -0.54 0.94 -13.00
CA LEU A 31 -1.57 0.95 -11.96
C LEU A 31 -1.62 2.30 -11.24
N GLN A 32 -0.45 2.84 -10.87
CA GLN A 32 -0.34 4.15 -10.24
C GLN A 32 -0.80 5.28 -11.16
N ASP A 33 -0.35 5.29 -12.41
CA ASP A 33 -0.73 6.29 -13.41
C ASP A 33 -2.24 6.26 -13.68
N THR A 34 -2.82 5.06 -13.82
CA THR A 34 -4.27 4.90 -13.97
C THR A 34 -5.01 5.43 -12.75
N PHE A 35 -4.53 5.13 -11.54
CA PHE A 35 -5.16 5.64 -10.32
C PHE A 35 -5.08 7.16 -10.22
N ASP A 36 -3.91 7.75 -10.49
CA ASP A 36 -3.68 9.19 -10.39
C ASP A 36 -4.46 9.97 -11.47
N THR A 37 -4.67 9.39 -12.66
CA THR A 37 -5.36 10.06 -13.78
C THR A 37 -6.87 9.81 -13.83
N ALA A 38 -7.36 8.66 -13.35
CA ALA A 38 -8.77 8.30 -13.42
C ALA A 38 -9.55 8.52 -12.11
N SER A 39 -8.86 8.79 -10.98
CA SER A 39 -9.53 9.08 -9.72
C SER A 39 -10.27 10.42 -9.77
N ALA A 40 -11.51 10.43 -9.24
CA ALA A 40 -12.25 11.68 -9.04
C ALA A 40 -11.77 12.48 -7.81
N ASN A 41 -11.15 11.80 -6.84
CA ASN A 41 -10.56 12.45 -5.67
C ASN A 41 -9.19 13.01 -6.01
N GLU A 42 -8.91 14.24 -5.56
CA GLU A 42 -7.60 14.83 -5.74
C GLU A 42 -6.54 14.14 -4.86
N LYS A 43 -5.32 13.97 -5.38
CA LYS A 43 -4.24 13.28 -4.66
C LYS A 43 -3.95 13.83 -3.26
N HIS A 44 -4.19 15.12 -3.05
CA HIS A 44 -3.94 15.80 -1.79
C HIS A 44 -5.02 15.53 -0.72
N THR A 45 -6.14 14.90 -1.06
CA THR A 45 -7.20 14.54 -0.10
C THR A 45 -6.88 13.27 0.70
N TYR A 46 -5.87 12.50 0.27
CA TYR A 46 -5.45 11.29 0.95
C TYR A 46 -4.44 11.61 2.06
N TYR A 47 -4.62 10.99 3.23
CA TYR A 47 -3.59 11.00 4.27
C TYR A 47 -2.35 10.21 3.80
N PRO A 48 -1.15 10.53 4.32
CA PRO A 48 0.09 9.83 3.95
C PRO A 48 0.00 8.31 4.08
N TYR A 49 -0.66 7.79 5.12
CA TYR A 49 -0.83 6.35 5.32
C TYR A 49 -1.73 5.71 4.25
N GLN A 50 -2.75 6.42 3.74
CA GLN A 50 -3.61 5.94 2.66
C GLN A 50 -2.82 5.87 1.35
N THR A 51 -2.07 6.93 1.04
CA THR A 51 -1.22 6.99 -0.17
C THR A 51 -0.20 5.85 -0.21
N ILE A 52 0.48 5.58 0.91
CA ILE A 52 1.43 4.47 1.01
C ILE A 52 0.73 3.12 0.89
N ALA A 53 -0.41 2.92 1.57
CA ALA A 53 -1.16 1.68 1.46
C ALA A 53 -1.60 1.38 0.02
N ILE A 54 -2.14 2.37 -0.70
CA ILE A 54 -2.51 2.26 -2.11
C ILE A 54 -1.31 1.82 -2.97
N ASN A 55 -0.17 2.50 -2.81
CA ASN A 55 1.04 2.17 -3.57
C ASN A 55 1.54 0.74 -3.27
N MET A 56 1.53 0.34 -2.00
CA MET A 56 1.95 -1.01 -1.60
C MET A 56 1.00 -2.09 -2.13
N ILE A 57 -0.31 -1.84 -2.13
CA ILE A 57 -1.30 -2.73 -2.75
C ILE A 57 -1.03 -2.88 -4.25
N PHE A 58 -0.79 -1.78 -4.99
CA PHE A 58 -0.42 -1.85 -6.40
C PHE A 58 0.86 -2.64 -6.64
N HIS A 59 1.85 -2.51 -5.75
CA HIS A 59 3.07 -3.30 -5.84
C HIS A 59 2.82 -4.81 -5.66
N LYS A 60 1.90 -5.20 -4.79
CA LYS A 60 1.50 -6.61 -4.62
C LYS A 60 0.69 -7.12 -5.80
N LEU A 61 -0.24 -6.33 -6.33
CA LEU A 61 -0.97 -6.66 -7.56
C LEU A 61 -0.02 -6.83 -8.76
N ALA A 62 1.00 -5.98 -8.86
CA ALA A 62 2.00 -6.09 -9.92
C ALA A 62 2.82 -7.40 -9.81
N ARG A 63 3.21 -7.80 -8.60
CA ARG A 63 3.88 -9.10 -8.34
C ARG A 63 2.99 -10.29 -8.65
N ILE A 64 1.71 -10.22 -8.29
CA ILE A 64 0.72 -11.26 -8.63
C ILE A 64 0.56 -11.38 -10.15
N GLY A 65 0.44 -10.26 -10.86
CA GLY A 65 0.23 -10.25 -12.31
C GLY A 65 1.47 -10.60 -13.14
N CYS A 66 2.67 -10.42 -12.60
CA CYS A 66 3.93 -10.72 -13.29
C CYS A 66 4.65 -11.98 -12.77
N GLY A 67 4.18 -12.56 -11.67
CA GLY A 67 4.82 -13.65 -10.94
C GLY A 67 3.86 -14.78 -10.62
N ASN A 68 3.97 -15.34 -9.41
CA ASN A 68 3.12 -16.43 -8.95
C ASN A 68 1.85 -15.89 -8.29
N SER A 69 0.71 -16.02 -8.96
CA SER A 69 -0.58 -15.62 -8.40
C SER A 69 -1.02 -16.44 -7.18
N CYS A 70 -0.46 -17.64 -7.00
CA CYS A 70 -0.70 -18.50 -5.84
C CYS A 70 0.22 -18.19 -4.64
N GLU A 71 1.06 -17.15 -4.72
CA GLU A 71 1.88 -16.71 -3.59
C GLU A 71 1.00 -16.03 -2.53
N VAL A 72 0.63 -16.79 -1.50
CA VAL A 72 -0.34 -16.40 -0.46
C VAL A 72 0.06 -15.10 0.24
N ASP A 73 1.35 -14.89 0.47
CA ASP A 73 1.82 -13.71 1.19
C ASP A 73 1.54 -12.40 0.44
N HIS A 74 1.42 -12.42 -0.90
CA HIS A 74 1.03 -11.21 -1.65
C HIS A 74 -0.39 -10.77 -1.32
N TRP A 75 -1.31 -11.72 -1.18
CA TRP A 75 -2.70 -11.46 -0.82
C TRP A 75 -2.84 -11.05 0.66
N ARG A 76 -2.08 -11.69 1.55
CA ARG A 76 -2.01 -11.31 2.97
C ARG A 76 -1.51 -9.90 3.16
N ASP A 77 -0.47 -9.49 2.42
CA ASP A 77 0.04 -8.13 2.48
C ASP A 77 -1.01 -7.10 2.04
N ILE A 78 -1.78 -7.37 0.98
CA ILE A 78 -2.89 -6.51 0.54
C ILE A 78 -3.92 -6.34 1.67
N ALA A 79 -4.34 -7.46 2.28
CA ALA A 79 -5.27 -7.41 3.42
C ALA A 79 -4.68 -6.63 4.61
N GLY A 80 -3.40 -6.80 4.89
CA GLY A 80 -2.69 -6.07 5.95
C GLY A 80 -2.67 -4.56 5.73
N TYR A 81 -2.28 -4.08 4.54
CA TYR A 81 -2.27 -2.65 4.24
C TYR A 81 -3.67 -2.04 4.31
N ALA A 82 -4.69 -2.73 3.82
CA ALA A 82 -6.07 -2.28 3.93
C ALA A 82 -6.54 -2.21 5.40
N THR A 83 -6.17 -3.20 6.21
CA THR A 83 -6.50 -3.25 7.64
C THR A 83 -5.88 -2.06 8.39
N LEU A 84 -4.60 -1.76 8.15
CA LEU A 84 -3.92 -0.62 8.78
C LEU A 84 -4.59 0.72 8.44
N VAL A 85 -5.09 0.89 7.20
CA VAL A 85 -5.84 2.11 6.81
C VAL A 85 -7.14 2.21 7.61
N VAL A 86 -7.87 1.11 7.77
CA VAL A 86 -9.12 1.07 8.55
C VAL A 86 -8.87 1.43 10.01
N GLU A 87 -7.82 0.87 10.61
CA GLU A 87 -7.44 1.16 12.00
C GLU A 87 -7.12 2.65 12.20
N GLU A 88 -6.35 3.27 11.30
CA GLU A 88 -6.02 4.70 11.39
C GLU A 88 -7.24 5.62 11.22
N LEU A 89 -8.18 5.26 10.34
CA LEU A 89 -9.42 6.00 10.16
C LEU A 89 -10.33 5.90 11.41
N ASN A 90 -10.41 4.72 12.02
CA ASN A 90 -11.19 4.51 13.24
C ASN A 90 -10.61 5.29 14.43
N LYS A 91 -9.28 5.42 14.54
CA LYS A 91 -8.64 6.26 15.57
C LYS A 91 -9.06 7.72 15.46
N LYS A 92 -9.13 8.26 14.24
CA LYS A 92 -9.54 9.65 14.01
C LYS A 92 -11.00 9.90 14.38
N CYS A 93 -11.90 8.99 14.01
CA CYS A 93 -13.32 9.11 14.32
C CYS A 93 -13.61 9.00 15.83
N GLY A 94 -12.76 8.29 16.59
CA GLY A 94 -12.85 8.22 18.06
C GLY A 94 -12.39 9.48 18.81
N SER A 95 -11.55 10.32 18.19
CA SER A 95 -10.96 11.51 18.84
C SER A 95 -11.77 12.81 18.67
N GLU A 96 -12.81 12.81 17.82
CA GLU A 96 -13.64 14.00 17.57
C GLU A 96 -14.75 14.20 18.61
N ASN A 97 -14.95 13.27 19.55
CA ASN A 97 -16.01 13.34 20.58
C ASN A 97 -15.58 14.01 21.91
N GLU A 98 -14.38 14.60 22.02
CA GLU A 98 -13.91 15.25 23.27
C GLU A 98 -13.76 16.78 23.20
N CYS A 99 -14.24 17.45 22.15
CA CYS A 99 -14.08 18.91 21.99
C CYS A 99 -15.41 19.70 21.84
N GLU A 100 -16.49 19.25 22.47
CA GLU A 100 -17.75 20.02 22.61
C GLU A 100 -18.27 20.02 24.06
N THR A 101 -17.40 20.27 25.05
CA THR A 101 -17.84 20.71 26.38
C THR A 101 -16.95 21.82 26.91
N SER A 102 -17.00 22.97 26.26
CA SER A 102 -16.71 24.27 26.90
C SER A 102 -17.65 25.30 26.31
N SER A 103 -18.93 25.05 26.57
CA SER A 103 -20.02 26.00 26.41
C SER A 103 -19.70 27.29 27.17
N THR A 104 -19.70 28.39 26.42
CA THR A 104 -20.45 29.61 26.76
C THR A 104 -20.95 29.71 28.20
N SER A 105 -20.21 30.45 29.01
CA SER A 105 -20.77 31.31 30.05
C SER A 105 -19.74 32.37 30.39
N ASN A 106 -19.98 33.60 29.94
CA ASN A 106 -19.95 34.75 30.82
C ASN A 106 -20.79 35.86 30.18
N ILE A 107 -21.85 36.20 30.92
CA ILE A 107 -22.63 37.43 30.85
C ILE A 107 -21.72 38.61 31.21
#